data_AF-A0A7C2CH85-F1
#
_entry.id   AF-A0A7C2CH85-F1
#
_cell.length_a   1.000
_cell.length_b   1.000
_cell.length_c   1.000
_cell.angle_alpha   90.00
_cell.angle_beta   90.00
_cell.angle_gamma   90.00
#
_symmetry.space_group_name_H-M   'P 1'
#
loop_
_entity.id
_entity.type
_entity.pdbx_description
1 polymer ?
#
loop_
_entity_poly.entity_id
_entity_poly.type
_entity_poly.pdbx_seq_one_letter_code
_entity_poly.pdbx_strand_id
1 'polypeptide(L)'
;MMEVSLMKLKIEIRNCKSYKKNYTKDKKMKWGKRQALRSLIPASSILIFLVSFSLLILLFLPVQARILAGEEAADILKKVAPSVVKVEVTDGVKRVATGVILERDGFIMTTALISPRKEKITVKTQDGQSYEASFVGFDPLTRLALLQVKGKGLQAIPLAQTREISPGDWVAVVSISPEDTPAITQGIISSISEGRIRLNISVLPGASGSPVVNRKGEMVGLLRGPYTEGGPVIFEFREREIVGSGYVLSRGEVPASGLALAIPVDMVKKVAEELRAKGRVERGWLGVSLEEDSRGAVRITGVEKDSPAEQAGLREGDIIRKINGRDVRHGDFLAMEIRNRRPGEEVNLEIERNGRTKEVKVKLGAYPEEEARREIERWLPGILRPWPVPQIERWRFWERRRFIGIYPEEIGPELAEYFGVKEGRGLLVTRLELDSPAERAGIKVGDVIVRADGRRIETIEELNSIIQRKKKGDKLKLELVRDKKKMELEVEIAEEERGGSGFRDWNEIAQGFEKRIREFQEKLKQWEEQQALRTREKWRRIEEEMKNFRKDYELRFQEYEKKIKDFQEKTREILPRRIIYC
;
A
#
# COMPACT_ATOMS: atom_id res chain seq x y z
N MET A 1 -10.73 34.57 -2.98
CA MET A 1 -10.73 35.58 -4.07
C MET A 1 -11.81 35.36 -5.15
N MET A 2 -12.81 34.49 -4.92
CA MET A 2 -13.93 34.28 -5.86
C MET A 2 -15.24 34.94 -5.40
N GLU A 3 -15.30 35.51 -4.19
CA GLU A 3 -16.48 36.24 -3.70
C GLU A 3 -16.47 37.74 -4.04
N VAL A 4 -15.31 38.32 -4.40
CA VAL A 4 -15.21 39.76 -4.70
C VAL A 4 -15.62 40.09 -6.15
N SER A 5 -15.62 39.11 -7.08
CA SER A 5 -16.05 39.33 -8.48
C SER A 5 -17.54 39.09 -8.73
N LEU A 6 -18.24 38.32 -7.90
CA LEU A 6 -19.69 38.09 -8.04
C LEU A 6 -20.55 39.26 -7.51
N MET A 7 -19.99 40.12 -6.66
CA MET A 7 -20.66 41.32 -6.16
C MET A 7 -20.64 42.49 -7.16
N LYS A 8 -19.65 42.55 -8.08
CA LYS A 8 -19.57 43.62 -9.10
C LYS A 8 -20.50 43.40 -10.31
N LEU A 9 -20.81 42.15 -10.67
CA LEU A 9 -21.72 41.87 -11.80
C LEU A 9 -23.21 42.07 -11.46
N LYS A 10 -23.58 42.12 -10.18
CA LYS A 10 -24.96 42.38 -9.72
C LYS A 10 -25.33 43.86 -9.62
N ILE A 11 -24.35 44.77 -9.74
CA ILE A 11 -24.56 46.23 -9.63
C ILE A 11 -24.80 46.88 -11.00
N GLU A 12 -24.31 46.31 -12.11
CA GLU A 12 -24.49 46.89 -13.46
C GLU A 12 -25.77 46.47 -14.20
N ILE A 13 -26.52 45.47 -13.71
CA ILE A 13 -27.79 45.04 -14.34
C ILE A 13 -29.02 45.76 -13.74
N ARG A 14 -28.84 46.65 -12.74
CA ARG A 14 -29.95 47.33 -12.05
C ARG A 14 -30.31 48.74 -12.57
N ASN A 15 -29.60 49.29 -13.57
CA ASN A 15 -29.81 50.67 -14.04
C ASN A 15 -30.12 50.84 -15.54
N CYS A 16 -30.78 49.87 -16.18
CA CYS A 16 -31.38 50.07 -17.51
C CYS A 16 -32.75 49.42 -17.66
N LYS A 17 -33.68 49.80 -16.79
CA LYS A 17 -35.13 49.73 -17.05
C LYS A 17 -35.79 51.02 -16.57
N SER A 18 -35.58 52.10 -17.32
CA SER A 18 -36.53 53.22 -17.33
C SER A 18 -36.35 54.04 -18.60
N TYR A 19 -37.48 54.47 -19.17
CA TYR A 19 -37.63 55.37 -20.33
C TYR A 19 -37.49 54.79 -21.75
N LYS A 20 -38.55 54.08 -22.17
CA LYS A 20 -39.18 54.31 -23.49
C LYS A 20 -39.94 55.64 -23.44
N LYS A 21 -39.60 56.64 -24.28
CA LYS A 21 -40.58 57.50 -24.98
C LYS A 21 -39.93 58.58 -25.88
N ASN A 22 -40.58 58.76 -27.03
CA ASN A 22 -40.63 59.94 -27.93
C ASN A 22 -39.50 60.09 -28.96
N TYR A 23 -39.76 59.78 -30.24
CA TYR A 23 -40.45 60.58 -31.29
C TYR A 23 -39.53 61.62 -31.98
N THR A 24 -39.16 61.29 -33.21
CA THR A 24 -39.12 62.12 -34.45
C THR A 24 -38.78 63.61 -34.38
N LYS A 25 -37.77 64.03 -35.15
CA LYS A 25 -37.79 65.12 -36.17
C LYS A 25 -36.35 65.39 -36.62
N ASP A 26 -36.02 65.14 -37.88
CA ASP A 26 -36.20 66.00 -39.07
C ASP A 26 -34.99 66.95 -39.29
N LYS A 27 -34.38 66.80 -40.48
CA LYS A 27 -33.73 67.82 -41.32
C LYS A 27 -32.65 68.74 -40.73
N LYS A 28 -31.41 68.60 -41.22
CA LYS A 28 -30.86 69.26 -42.44
C LYS A 28 -29.32 69.34 -42.35
N MET A 29 -28.67 68.67 -43.30
CA MET A 29 -27.67 69.26 -44.21
C MET A 29 -26.45 69.99 -43.59
N LYS A 30 -25.28 69.34 -43.67
CA LYS A 30 -24.12 69.88 -44.41
C LYS A 30 -23.08 68.78 -44.64
N TRP A 31 -22.98 68.35 -45.90
CA TRP A 31 -21.82 67.64 -46.41
C TRP A 31 -20.65 68.62 -46.50
N GLY A 32 -19.63 68.39 -45.70
CA GLY A 32 -18.32 69.04 -45.82
C GLY A 32 -17.29 68.15 -45.14
N LYS A 33 -16.35 67.62 -45.93
CA LYS A 33 -15.27 66.67 -45.60
C LYS A 33 -15.67 65.18 -45.63
N ARG A 34 -15.81 64.65 -46.85
CA ARG A 34 -15.47 63.26 -47.16
C ARG A 34 -13.96 63.08 -47.04
N GLN A 35 -13.47 62.73 -45.86
CA GLN A 35 -12.18 62.08 -45.68
C GLN A 35 -12.20 61.27 -44.38
N ALA A 36 -11.77 60.01 -44.47
CA ALA A 36 -11.39 59.13 -43.37
C ALA A 36 -12.50 58.61 -42.43
N LEU A 37 -13.31 57.65 -42.91
CA LEU A 37 -13.85 56.59 -42.04
C LEU A 37 -14.05 55.29 -42.85
N ARG A 38 -12.97 54.85 -43.50
CA ARG A 38 -12.79 53.44 -43.83
C ARG A 38 -12.15 52.77 -42.62
N SER A 39 -12.98 52.10 -41.83
CA SER A 39 -12.70 50.82 -41.18
C SER A 39 -11.23 50.42 -41.14
N LEU A 40 -10.54 50.82 -40.07
CA LEU A 40 -9.18 50.39 -39.74
C LEU A 40 -9.19 49.86 -38.31
N ILE A 41 -9.84 48.71 -38.11
CA ILE A 41 -9.27 47.77 -37.13
C ILE A 41 -8.06 47.21 -37.86
N PRO A 42 -6.82 47.50 -37.43
CA PRO A 42 -5.66 46.99 -38.14
C PRO A 42 -5.75 45.46 -38.11
N ALA A 43 -5.41 44.80 -39.22
CA ALA A 43 -5.49 43.33 -39.33
C ALA A 43 -4.75 42.63 -38.16
N SER A 44 -3.75 43.29 -37.59
CA SER A 44 -3.06 42.86 -36.36
C SER A 44 -3.97 42.79 -35.14
N SER A 45 -4.94 43.69 -34.96
CA SER A 45 -5.87 43.64 -33.82
C SER A 45 -6.88 42.50 -33.94
N ILE A 46 -7.34 42.16 -35.15
CA ILE A 46 -8.19 40.98 -35.37
C ILE A 46 -7.40 39.70 -35.12
N LEU A 47 -6.14 39.66 -35.59
CA LEU A 47 -5.25 38.53 -35.36
C LEU A 47 -4.95 38.34 -33.87
N ILE A 48 -4.66 39.42 -33.13
CA ILE A 48 -4.46 39.37 -31.68
C ILE A 48 -5.72 38.90 -30.96
N PHE A 49 -6.91 39.36 -31.37
CA PHE A 49 -8.18 38.93 -30.78
C PHE A 49 -8.47 37.45 -31.06
N LEU A 50 -8.22 36.97 -32.29
CA LEU A 50 -8.38 35.56 -32.63
C LEU A 50 -7.36 34.66 -31.93
N VAL A 51 -6.11 35.10 -31.81
CA VAL A 51 -5.06 34.37 -31.07
C VAL A 51 -5.37 34.33 -29.58
N SER A 52 -5.77 35.46 -28.99
CA SER A 52 -6.13 35.52 -27.56
C SER A 52 -7.43 34.77 -27.25
N PHE A 53 -8.43 34.80 -28.14
CA PHE A 53 -9.66 34.00 -28.02
C PHE A 53 -9.37 32.50 -28.19
N SER A 54 -8.48 32.12 -29.11
CA SER A 54 -8.02 30.73 -29.26
C SER A 54 -7.23 30.27 -28.05
N LEU A 55 -6.37 31.12 -27.48
CA LEU A 55 -5.65 30.86 -26.22
C LEU A 55 -6.63 30.71 -25.04
N LEU A 56 -7.69 31.52 -25.01
CA LEU A 56 -8.74 31.43 -23.99
C LEU A 56 -9.50 30.09 -24.10
N ILE A 57 -9.86 29.67 -25.32
CA ILE A 57 -10.49 28.36 -25.55
C ILE A 57 -9.55 27.22 -25.11
N LEU A 58 -8.25 27.32 -25.43
CA LEU A 58 -7.23 26.36 -24.98
C LEU A 58 -7.11 26.29 -23.45
N LEU A 59 -7.36 27.39 -22.73
CA LEU A 59 -7.41 27.42 -21.26
C LEU A 59 -8.68 26.76 -20.68
N PHE A 60 -9.79 26.70 -21.43
CA PHE A 60 -11.06 26.09 -20.99
C PHE A 60 -11.19 24.60 -21.34
N LEU A 61 -10.52 24.11 -22.38
CA LEU A 61 -10.49 22.69 -22.75
C LEU A 61 -10.12 21.72 -21.60
N PRO A 62 -9.08 21.97 -20.78
CA PRO A 62 -8.73 21.06 -19.68
C PRO A 62 -9.77 21.04 -18.55
N VAL A 63 -10.53 22.13 -18.38
CA VAL A 63 -11.63 22.20 -17.40
C VAL A 63 -12.83 21.39 -17.87
N GLN A 64 -13.20 21.51 -19.15
CA GLN A 64 -14.27 20.72 -19.76
C GLN A 64 -13.93 19.23 -19.76
N ALA A 65 -12.69 18.84 -20.07
CA ALA A 65 -12.24 17.45 -20.03
C ALA A 65 -12.34 16.83 -18.61
N ARG A 66 -12.02 17.60 -17.56
CA ARG A 66 -12.16 17.14 -16.17
C ARG A 66 -13.62 17.01 -15.74
N ILE A 67 -14.49 17.91 -16.19
CA ILE A 67 -15.93 17.85 -15.90
C ILE A 67 -16.55 16.62 -16.58
N LEU A 68 -16.22 16.37 -17.85
CA LEU A 68 -16.70 15.19 -18.60
C LEU A 68 -16.23 13.87 -17.97
N ALA A 69 -14.98 13.79 -17.51
CA ALA A 69 -14.47 12.59 -16.84
C ALA A 69 -15.15 12.31 -15.48
N GLY A 70 -15.53 13.37 -14.75
CA GLY A 70 -16.28 13.24 -13.49
C GLY A 70 -17.72 12.81 -13.68
N GLU A 71 -18.40 13.35 -14.70
CA GLU A 71 -19.77 12.95 -15.07
C GLU A 71 -19.82 11.48 -15.54
N GLU A 72 -18.84 11.05 -16.35
CA GLU A 72 -18.75 9.67 -16.83
C GLU A 72 -18.60 8.65 -15.70
N ALA A 73 -17.72 8.92 -14.71
CA ALA A 73 -17.55 8.03 -13.56
C ALA A 73 -18.81 7.95 -12.70
N ALA A 74 -19.54 9.05 -12.52
CA ALA A 74 -20.78 9.08 -11.75
C ALA A 74 -21.89 8.26 -12.42
N ASP A 75 -21.99 8.30 -13.74
CA ASP A 75 -22.98 7.53 -14.49
C ASP A 75 -22.68 6.02 -14.49
N ILE A 76 -21.40 5.66 -14.61
CA ILE A 76 -20.96 4.27 -14.48
C ILE A 76 -21.24 3.75 -13.07
N LEU A 77 -20.95 4.54 -12.03
CA LEU A 77 -21.22 4.16 -10.64
C LEU A 77 -22.72 3.89 -10.44
N LYS A 78 -23.60 4.78 -10.89
CA LYS A 78 -25.07 4.59 -10.79
C LYS A 78 -25.53 3.32 -11.51
N LYS A 79 -24.96 3.02 -12.67
CA LYS A 79 -25.32 1.84 -13.48
C LYS A 79 -24.86 0.53 -12.85
N VAL A 80 -23.65 0.50 -12.30
CA VAL A 80 -22.95 -0.72 -11.87
C VAL A 80 -23.18 -1.04 -10.41
N ALA A 81 -23.26 -0.03 -9.52
CA ALA A 81 -23.36 -0.23 -8.08
C ALA A 81 -24.53 -1.16 -7.63
N PRO A 82 -25.70 -1.20 -8.29
CA PRO A 82 -26.76 -2.17 -7.95
C PRO A 82 -26.35 -3.64 -8.12
N SER A 83 -25.32 -3.92 -8.92
CA SER A 83 -24.77 -5.27 -9.14
C SER A 83 -23.60 -5.61 -8.22
N VAL A 84 -23.20 -4.67 -7.35
CA VAL A 84 -22.04 -4.80 -6.46
C VAL A 84 -22.54 -4.91 -5.02
N VAL A 85 -21.96 -5.83 -4.26
CA VAL A 85 -22.36 -6.16 -2.90
C VAL A 85 -21.15 -6.27 -1.99
N LYS A 86 -21.34 -6.06 -0.69
CA LYS A 86 -20.33 -6.26 0.33
C LYS A 86 -20.50 -7.67 0.88
N VAL A 87 -19.41 -8.41 0.95
CA VAL A 87 -19.39 -9.76 1.51
C VAL A 87 -18.64 -9.70 2.84
N GLU A 88 -19.34 -10.07 3.91
CA GLU A 88 -18.80 -10.08 5.26
C GLU A 88 -18.82 -11.51 5.82
N VAL A 89 -17.71 -11.91 6.43
CA VAL A 89 -17.57 -13.19 7.14
C VAL A 89 -17.12 -12.90 8.55
N THR A 90 -17.84 -13.41 9.54
CA THR A 90 -17.63 -13.08 10.95
C THR A 90 -17.43 -14.34 11.77
N ASP A 91 -16.26 -14.45 12.43
CA ASP A 91 -15.97 -15.41 13.51
C ASP A 91 -14.85 -14.88 14.39
N GLY A 92 -15.22 -14.11 15.41
CA GLY A 92 -14.29 -13.39 16.29
C GLY A 92 -13.50 -12.25 15.61
N VAL A 93 -13.22 -12.34 14.31
CA VAL A 93 -12.56 -11.36 13.44
C VAL A 93 -13.44 -11.14 12.21
N LYS A 94 -13.63 -9.88 11.81
CA LYS A 94 -14.46 -9.52 10.65
C LYS A 94 -13.62 -9.47 9.36
N ARG A 95 -13.92 -10.36 8.40
CA ARG A 95 -13.37 -10.32 7.04
C ARG A 95 -14.36 -9.65 6.10
N VAL A 96 -13.88 -8.70 5.28
CA VAL A 96 -14.70 -7.93 4.34
C VAL A 96 -14.09 -7.98 2.95
N ALA A 97 -14.94 -8.25 1.96
CA ALA A 97 -14.62 -8.20 0.54
C ALA A 97 -15.79 -7.57 -0.23
N THR A 98 -15.57 -7.28 -1.50
CA THR A 98 -16.64 -6.94 -2.45
C THR A 98 -17.00 -8.18 -3.26
N GLY A 99 -18.26 -8.31 -3.64
CA GLY A 99 -18.75 -9.32 -4.56
C GLY A 99 -19.55 -8.67 -5.69
N VAL A 100 -19.70 -9.42 -6.78
CA VAL A 100 -20.48 -9.00 -7.94
C VAL A 100 -21.56 -10.04 -8.25
N ILE A 101 -22.79 -9.57 -8.45
CA ILE A 101 -23.92 -10.41 -8.84
C ILE A 101 -23.78 -10.73 -10.33
N LEU A 102 -23.56 -12.00 -10.66
CA LEU A 102 -23.40 -12.45 -12.05
C LEU A 102 -24.73 -12.79 -12.72
N GLU A 103 -25.69 -13.29 -11.95
CA GLU A 103 -26.96 -13.80 -12.44
C GLU A 103 -28.14 -13.35 -11.55
N ARG A 104 -29.34 -13.29 -12.13
CA ARG A 104 -30.55 -12.80 -11.43
C ARG A 104 -31.05 -13.75 -10.33
N ASP A 105 -30.63 -14.99 -10.36
CA ASP A 105 -30.92 -16.01 -9.36
C ASP A 105 -30.09 -15.85 -8.08
N GLY A 106 -29.14 -14.89 -8.04
CA GLY A 106 -28.39 -14.55 -6.84
C GLY A 106 -27.04 -15.24 -6.70
N PHE A 107 -26.43 -15.68 -7.80
CA PHE A 107 -25.03 -16.09 -7.82
C PHE A 107 -24.12 -14.86 -7.74
N ILE A 108 -23.27 -14.83 -6.71
CA ILE A 108 -22.31 -13.75 -6.46
C ILE A 108 -20.91 -14.30 -6.57
N MET A 109 -20.10 -13.67 -7.44
CA MET A 109 -18.68 -13.95 -7.54
C MET A 109 -17.88 -13.00 -6.66
N THR A 110 -16.87 -13.53 -5.99
CA THR A 110 -15.91 -12.77 -5.17
C THR A 110 -14.58 -13.51 -5.14
N THR A 111 -13.66 -13.12 -4.25
CA THR A 111 -12.37 -13.80 -4.09
C THR A 111 -12.41 -14.86 -3.00
N ALA A 112 -11.55 -15.87 -3.12
CA ALA A 112 -11.40 -16.96 -2.16
C ALA A 112 -10.95 -16.51 -0.77
N LEU A 113 -10.60 -15.22 -0.58
CA LEU A 113 -10.37 -14.60 0.72
C LEU A 113 -11.54 -14.75 1.68
N ILE A 114 -12.74 -14.85 1.11
CA ILE A 114 -14.00 -14.94 1.86
C ILE A 114 -14.40 -16.40 2.14
N SER A 115 -13.57 -17.38 1.74
CA SER A 115 -13.87 -18.79 1.97
C SER A 115 -14.13 -19.03 3.46
N PRO A 116 -15.29 -19.62 3.81
CA PRO A 116 -15.63 -19.90 5.19
C PRO A 116 -14.87 -21.14 5.66
N ARG A 117 -14.46 -21.12 6.92
CA ARG A 117 -13.98 -22.28 7.69
C ARG A 117 -15.16 -22.95 8.38
N LYS A 118 -16.03 -22.18 9.05
CA LYS A 118 -17.31 -22.57 9.67
C LYS A 118 -18.31 -21.40 9.81
N GLU A 119 -17.95 -20.23 9.30
CA GLU A 119 -18.63 -18.97 9.53
C GLU A 119 -19.88 -18.77 8.66
N LYS A 120 -20.76 -17.90 9.14
CA LYS A 120 -21.86 -17.38 8.33
C LYS A 120 -21.33 -16.30 7.39
N ILE A 121 -21.75 -16.38 6.12
CA ILE A 121 -21.47 -15.37 5.12
C ILE A 121 -22.69 -14.46 5.00
N THR A 122 -22.48 -13.16 5.21
CA THR A 122 -23.51 -12.14 5.01
C THR A 122 -23.16 -11.29 3.81
N VAL A 123 -24.13 -11.11 2.92
CA VAL A 123 -24.03 -10.23 1.76
C VAL A 123 -24.89 -9.00 2.02
N LYS A 124 -24.32 -7.81 1.87
CA LYS A 124 -25.03 -6.53 1.99
C LYS A 124 -25.05 -5.79 0.65
N THR A 125 -26.22 -5.37 0.23
CA THR A 125 -26.40 -4.53 -0.96
C THR A 125 -26.23 -3.05 -0.61
N GLN A 126 -26.01 -2.21 -1.62
CA GLN A 126 -25.82 -0.76 -1.43
C GLN A 126 -27.04 -0.02 -0.84
N ASP A 127 -28.24 -0.61 -0.93
CA ASP A 127 -29.47 -0.09 -0.33
C ASP A 127 -29.69 -0.60 1.11
N GLY A 128 -28.69 -1.28 1.69
CA GLY A 128 -28.68 -1.73 3.08
C GLY A 128 -29.36 -3.07 3.34
N GLN A 129 -29.89 -3.74 2.31
CA GLN A 129 -30.47 -5.07 2.48
C GLN A 129 -29.37 -6.09 2.76
N SER A 130 -29.65 -7.00 3.71
CA SER A 130 -28.70 -8.03 4.14
C SER A 130 -29.26 -9.42 3.84
N TYR A 131 -28.44 -10.28 3.25
CA TYR A 131 -28.78 -11.64 2.84
C TYR A 131 -27.77 -12.62 3.45
N GLU A 132 -28.26 -13.74 3.96
CA GLU A 132 -27.39 -14.88 4.30
C GLU A 132 -27.03 -15.60 3.00
N ALA A 133 -25.73 -15.81 2.78
CA ALA A 133 -25.21 -16.46 1.58
C ALA A 133 -24.70 -17.87 1.89
N SER A 134 -25.02 -18.80 1.00
CA SER A 134 -24.44 -20.15 0.99
C SER A 134 -23.16 -20.14 0.17
N PHE A 135 -22.11 -20.77 0.69
CA PHE A 135 -20.88 -20.98 -0.06
C PHE A 135 -21.05 -22.14 -1.05
N VAL A 136 -20.90 -21.88 -2.35
CA VAL A 136 -21.06 -22.90 -3.39
C VAL A 136 -19.75 -23.64 -3.61
N GLY A 137 -18.64 -22.90 -3.67
CA GLY A 137 -17.30 -23.44 -3.87
C GLY A 137 -16.31 -22.35 -4.27
N PHE A 138 -15.06 -22.74 -4.49
CA PHE A 138 -14.02 -21.83 -4.93
C PHE A 138 -12.99 -22.56 -5.81
N ASP A 139 -12.19 -21.80 -6.54
CA ASP A 139 -11.08 -22.31 -7.34
C ASP A 139 -9.74 -21.79 -6.79
N PRO A 140 -8.84 -22.69 -6.33
CA PRO A 140 -7.56 -22.31 -5.73
C PRO A 140 -6.65 -21.51 -6.67
N LEU A 141 -6.72 -21.81 -7.98
CA LEU A 141 -5.80 -21.23 -8.95
C LEU A 141 -6.15 -19.80 -9.31
N THR A 142 -7.43 -19.56 -9.63
CA THR A 142 -7.91 -18.22 -9.93
C THR A 142 -8.18 -17.42 -8.66
N ARG A 143 -8.33 -18.09 -7.51
CA ARG A 143 -8.73 -17.50 -6.23
C ARG A 143 -10.11 -16.85 -6.33
N LEU A 144 -10.98 -17.40 -7.16
CA LEU A 144 -12.39 -17.02 -7.26
C LEU A 144 -13.23 -17.88 -6.32
N ALA A 145 -14.26 -17.30 -5.73
CA ALA A 145 -15.26 -18.01 -4.93
C ALA A 145 -16.67 -17.63 -5.40
N LEU A 146 -17.54 -18.64 -5.43
CA LEU A 146 -18.94 -18.49 -5.80
C LEU A 146 -19.82 -18.63 -4.57
N LEU A 147 -20.70 -17.66 -4.39
CA LEU A 147 -21.71 -17.60 -3.34
C LEU A 147 -23.10 -17.62 -3.95
N GLN A 148 -24.08 -18.09 -3.18
CA GLN A 148 -25.48 -18.08 -3.54
C GLN A 148 -26.30 -17.39 -2.46
N VAL A 149 -27.09 -16.39 -2.83
CA VAL A 149 -28.09 -15.77 -1.95
C VAL A 149 -29.50 -16.11 -2.40
N LYS A 150 -30.43 -16.24 -1.47
CA LYS A 150 -31.86 -16.38 -1.77
C LYS A 150 -32.52 -15.01 -1.61
N GLY A 151 -32.61 -14.25 -2.70
CA GLY A 151 -33.17 -12.89 -2.71
C GLY A 151 -33.89 -12.58 -4.02
N LYS A 152 -34.86 -11.66 -3.98
CA LYS A 152 -35.54 -11.13 -5.17
C LYS A 152 -35.06 -9.72 -5.45
N GLY A 153 -34.96 -9.32 -6.71
CA GLY A 153 -34.58 -7.96 -7.10
C GLY A 153 -33.08 -7.70 -7.22
N LEU A 154 -32.25 -8.74 -7.21
CA LEU A 154 -30.81 -8.62 -7.45
C LEU A 154 -30.54 -8.31 -8.93
N GLN A 155 -29.74 -7.27 -9.18
CA GLN A 155 -29.36 -6.86 -10.53
C GLN A 155 -28.04 -7.52 -10.92
N ALA A 156 -28.04 -8.29 -12.01
CA ALA A 156 -26.83 -8.86 -12.58
C ALA A 156 -26.02 -7.82 -13.35
N ILE A 157 -24.70 -7.89 -13.24
CA ILE A 157 -23.78 -7.03 -13.99
C ILE A 157 -23.76 -7.44 -15.47
N PRO A 158 -23.79 -6.50 -16.43
CA PRO A 158 -23.52 -6.84 -17.83
C PRO A 158 -22.06 -7.25 -18.01
N LEU A 159 -21.80 -8.28 -18.81
CA LEU A 159 -20.46 -8.83 -19.04
C LEU A 159 -19.95 -8.43 -20.43
N ALA A 160 -18.72 -7.93 -20.50
CA ALA A 160 -18.09 -7.60 -21.77
C ALA A 160 -17.59 -8.87 -22.50
N GLN A 161 -17.24 -8.70 -23.78
CA GLN A 161 -16.45 -9.68 -24.53
C GLN A 161 -14.96 -9.36 -24.38
N THR A 162 -14.12 -10.35 -24.08
CA THR A 162 -12.67 -10.12 -23.88
C THR A 162 -11.95 -9.59 -25.13
N ARG A 163 -12.51 -9.80 -26.33
CA ARG A 163 -11.95 -9.26 -27.58
C ARG A 163 -12.10 -7.74 -27.71
N GLU A 164 -12.91 -7.12 -26.86
CA GLU A 164 -13.16 -5.68 -26.86
C GLU A 164 -12.20 -4.89 -25.95
N ILE A 165 -11.23 -5.54 -25.30
CA ILE A 165 -10.26 -4.87 -24.43
C ILE A 165 -8.83 -4.91 -24.98
N SER A 166 -8.11 -3.80 -24.81
CA SER A 166 -6.73 -3.58 -25.24
C SER A 166 -5.93 -2.81 -24.18
N PRO A 167 -4.59 -2.95 -24.11
CA PRO A 167 -3.75 -2.08 -23.31
C PRO A 167 -3.98 -0.61 -23.66
N GLY A 168 -4.13 0.25 -22.65
CA GLY A 168 -4.48 1.66 -22.78
C GLY A 168 -5.97 1.96 -22.61
N ASP A 169 -6.85 0.95 -22.67
CA ASP A 169 -8.29 1.16 -22.48
C ASP A 169 -8.60 1.67 -21.08
N TRP A 170 -9.53 2.63 -21.02
CA TRP A 170 -10.06 3.15 -19.76
C TRP A 170 -10.91 2.09 -19.07
N VAL A 171 -10.71 1.97 -17.76
CA VAL A 171 -11.50 1.10 -16.90
C VAL A 171 -11.78 1.77 -15.56
N ALA A 172 -12.84 1.32 -14.89
CA ALA A 172 -13.11 1.64 -13.50
C ALA A 172 -13.31 0.39 -12.65
N VAL A 173 -13.10 0.54 -11.35
CA VAL A 173 -13.41 -0.46 -10.34
C VAL A 173 -14.51 0.10 -9.47
N VAL A 174 -15.63 -0.61 -9.40
CA VAL A 174 -16.77 -0.24 -8.56
C VAL A 174 -16.79 -1.16 -7.34
N SER A 175 -16.73 -0.60 -6.14
CA SER A 175 -16.60 -1.34 -4.88
C SER A 175 -17.62 -0.86 -3.85
N ILE A 176 -17.73 -1.58 -2.73
CA ILE A 176 -18.36 -1.05 -1.52
C ILE A 176 -17.28 -0.70 -0.50
N SER A 177 -17.32 0.55 -0.02
CA SER A 177 -16.38 1.07 0.97
C SER A 177 -16.59 0.40 2.33
N PRO A 178 -15.60 0.47 3.24
CA PRO A 178 -15.76 0.00 4.62
C PRO A 178 -17.00 0.58 5.33
N GLU A 179 -17.36 1.83 5.01
CA GLU A 179 -18.51 2.59 5.50
C GLU A 179 -19.85 2.23 4.82
N ASP A 180 -19.91 1.11 4.09
CA ASP A 180 -21.11 0.62 3.39
C ASP A 180 -21.61 1.54 2.26
N THR A 181 -20.71 2.32 1.63
CA THR A 181 -21.06 3.22 0.52
C THR A 181 -20.47 2.77 -0.81
N PRO A 182 -21.17 2.97 -1.95
CA PRO A 182 -20.59 2.73 -3.27
C PRO A 182 -19.37 3.62 -3.51
N ALA A 183 -18.27 3.02 -3.94
CA ALA A 183 -17.03 3.70 -4.27
C ALA A 183 -16.58 3.36 -5.70
N ILE A 184 -15.96 4.32 -6.38
CA ILE A 184 -15.40 4.12 -7.71
C ILE A 184 -13.96 4.62 -7.78
N THR A 185 -13.08 3.82 -8.33
CA THR A 185 -11.75 4.24 -8.78
C THR A 185 -11.66 4.06 -10.29
N GLN A 186 -10.83 4.86 -10.95
CA GLN A 186 -10.66 4.81 -12.41
C GLN A 186 -9.19 4.72 -12.79
N GLY A 187 -8.92 4.14 -13.96
CA GLY A 187 -7.59 3.82 -14.42
C GLY A 187 -7.57 3.29 -15.84
N ILE A 188 -6.51 2.57 -16.19
CA ILE A 188 -6.34 1.95 -17.51
C ILE A 188 -5.88 0.50 -17.42
N ILE A 189 -6.11 -0.26 -18.48
CA ILE A 189 -5.46 -1.56 -18.68
C ILE A 189 -4.00 -1.33 -19.04
N SER A 190 -3.07 -1.78 -18.21
CA SER A 190 -1.63 -1.67 -18.47
C SER A 190 -1.12 -2.77 -19.40
N SER A 191 -1.59 -4.00 -19.21
CA SER A 191 -1.28 -5.13 -20.09
C SER A 191 -2.26 -6.28 -19.87
N ILE A 192 -2.37 -7.15 -20.88
CA ILE A 192 -3.22 -8.33 -20.87
C ILE A 192 -2.33 -9.54 -21.16
N SER A 193 -2.42 -10.55 -20.31
CA SER A 193 -1.83 -11.86 -20.57
C SER A 193 -2.87 -12.95 -20.34
N GLU A 194 -2.56 -14.19 -20.72
CA GLU A 194 -3.50 -15.28 -20.57
C GLU A 194 -3.85 -15.48 -19.08
N GLY A 195 -5.15 -15.35 -18.76
CA GLY A 195 -5.67 -15.46 -17.40
C GLY A 195 -5.40 -14.27 -16.46
N ARG A 196 -4.79 -13.16 -16.92
CA ARG A 196 -4.46 -12.01 -16.06
C ARG A 196 -4.57 -10.68 -16.80
N ILE A 197 -5.16 -9.69 -16.13
CA ILE A 197 -5.19 -8.29 -16.57
C ILE A 197 -4.39 -7.48 -15.55
N ARG A 198 -3.38 -6.73 -16.00
CA ARG A 198 -2.66 -5.74 -15.18
C ARG A 198 -3.29 -4.37 -15.39
N LEU A 199 -3.59 -3.68 -14.30
CA LEU A 199 -4.28 -2.40 -14.29
C LEU A 199 -3.39 -1.33 -13.67
N ASN A 200 -3.53 -0.09 -14.14
CA ASN A 200 -3.04 1.10 -13.44
C ASN A 200 -4.26 1.82 -12.82
N ILE A 201 -4.60 1.44 -11.59
CA ILE A 201 -5.74 1.91 -10.82
C ILE A 201 -5.48 1.81 -9.30
N SER A 202 -6.00 2.77 -8.54
CA SER A 202 -5.98 2.70 -7.07
C SER A 202 -6.93 1.62 -6.55
N VAL A 203 -6.44 0.79 -5.62
CA VAL A 203 -7.21 -0.26 -4.97
C VAL A 203 -7.56 0.17 -3.55
N LEU A 204 -8.85 0.23 -3.23
CA LEU A 204 -9.33 0.56 -1.89
C LEU A 204 -9.34 -0.69 -0.98
N PRO A 205 -9.21 -0.53 0.34
CA PRO A 205 -9.46 -1.62 1.29
C PRO A 205 -10.85 -2.23 1.07
N GLY A 206 -10.94 -3.56 1.03
CA GLY A 206 -12.20 -4.28 0.78
C GLY A 206 -12.61 -4.38 -0.70
N ALA A 207 -11.88 -3.78 -1.64
CA ALA A 207 -12.20 -3.84 -3.08
C ALA A 207 -11.84 -5.19 -3.75
N SER A 208 -11.27 -6.15 -3.02
CA SER A 208 -11.06 -7.49 -3.58
C SER A 208 -12.42 -8.10 -3.93
N GLY A 209 -12.55 -8.62 -5.15
CA GLY A 209 -13.81 -9.14 -5.69
C GLY A 209 -14.69 -8.11 -6.40
N SER A 210 -14.27 -6.84 -6.46
CA SER A 210 -14.96 -5.80 -7.22
C SER A 210 -14.90 -6.04 -8.73
N PRO A 211 -15.96 -5.70 -9.48
CA PRO A 211 -15.90 -5.71 -10.95
C PRO A 211 -15.00 -4.60 -11.47
N VAL A 212 -14.17 -4.96 -12.44
CA VAL A 212 -13.48 -4.03 -13.33
C VAL A 212 -14.38 -3.83 -14.55
N VAL A 213 -14.76 -2.60 -14.84
CA VAL A 213 -15.73 -2.25 -15.89
C VAL A 213 -15.16 -1.32 -16.93
N ASN A 214 -15.62 -1.44 -18.18
CA ASN A 214 -15.33 -0.50 -19.26
C ASN A 214 -16.23 0.76 -19.17
N ARG A 215 -16.07 1.70 -20.12
CA ARG A 215 -16.91 2.92 -20.22
C ARG A 215 -18.40 2.64 -20.39
N LYS A 216 -18.78 1.48 -20.92
CA LYS A 216 -20.19 1.07 -21.06
C LYS A 216 -20.76 0.51 -19.74
N GLY A 217 -19.95 0.37 -18.68
CA GLY A 217 -20.33 -0.27 -17.43
C GLY A 217 -20.42 -1.79 -17.53
N GLU A 218 -19.77 -2.40 -18.52
CA GLU A 218 -19.69 -3.85 -18.70
C GLU A 218 -18.44 -4.39 -18.01
N MET A 219 -18.58 -5.51 -17.31
CA MET A 219 -17.48 -6.14 -16.60
C MET A 219 -16.48 -6.77 -17.58
N VAL A 220 -15.23 -6.34 -17.50
CA VAL A 220 -14.09 -6.88 -18.27
C VAL A 220 -13.22 -7.83 -17.43
N GLY A 221 -13.32 -7.75 -16.11
CA GLY A 221 -12.66 -8.66 -15.20
C GLY A 221 -13.06 -8.45 -13.74
N LEU A 222 -12.52 -9.28 -12.86
CA LEU A 222 -12.75 -9.22 -11.41
C LEU A 222 -11.45 -8.86 -10.69
N LEU A 223 -11.48 -7.82 -9.88
CA LEU A 223 -10.31 -7.30 -9.18
C LEU A 223 -9.85 -8.30 -8.11
N ARG A 224 -8.61 -8.77 -8.23
CA ARG A 224 -7.97 -9.62 -7.22
C ARG A 224 -7.46 -8.78 -6.05
N GLY A 225 -6.81 -7.66 -6.36
CA GLY A 225 -6.18 -6.78 -5.38
C GLY A 225 -4.94 -6.07 -5.95
N PRO A 226 -4.12 -5.43 -5.10
CA PRO A 226 -2.89 -4.78 -5.52
C PRO A 226 -1.92 -5.80 -6.15
N TYR A 227 -1.07 -5.32 -7.06
CA TYR A 227 -0.03 -6.13 -7.68
C TYR A 227 0.99 -6.57 -6.62
N THR A 228 1.19 -7.88 -6.49
CA THR A 228 2.25 -8.49 -5.70
C THR A 228 3.01 -9.47 -6.59
N GLU A 229 4.32 -9.27 -6.76
CA GLU A 229 5.16 -10.21 -7.53
C GLU A 229 5.35 -11.48 -6.72
N GLY A 230 4.69 -12.57 -7.12
CA GLY A 230 5.00 -13.93 -6.67
C GLY A 230 4.84 -14.24 -5.17
N GLY A 231 4.62 -13.25 -4.31
CA GLY A 231 4.61 -13.39 -2.87
C GLY A 231 3.21 -13.63 -2.28
N PRO A 232 3.12 -14.30 -1.12
CA PRO A 232 1.87 -14.45 -0.38
C PRO A 232 1.28 -13.06 -0.07
N VAL A 233 -0.04 -12.93 -0.21
CA VAL A 233 -0.72 -11.71 0.26
C VAL A 233 -1.00 -11.91 1.74
N ILE A 234 -0.22 -11.24 2.58
CA ILE A 234 -0.43 -11.24 4.03
C ILE A 234 -1.50 -10.19 4.35
N PHE A 235 -2.71 -10.65 4.68
CA PHE A 235 -3.75 -9.78 5.22
C PHE A 235 -3.56 -9.67 6.73
N GLU A 236 -2.93 -8.58 7.17
CA GLU A 236 -2.88 -8.25 8.59
C GLU A 236 -4.14 -7.46 8.95
N PHE A 237 -5.19 -8.16 9.41
CA PHE A 237 -6.40 -7.52 9.92
C PHE A 237 -6.10 -6.86 11.26
N ARG A 238 -5.79 -5.56 11.24
CA ARG A 238 -5.59 -4.77 12.46
C ARG A 238 -6.92 -4.11 12.85
N GLU A 239 -7.66 -4.78 13.73
CA GLU A 239 -8.70 -4.10 14.50
C GLU A 239 -8.03 -3.25 15.59
N ARG A 240 -7.98 -1.93 15.36
CA ARG A 240 -8.21 -0.83 16.32
C ARG A 240 -7.48 0.43 15.86
N GLU A 241 -8.26 1.39 15.37
CA GLU A 241 -7.93 2.80 15.55
C GLU A 241 -8.06 3.14 17.05
N ILE A 242 -6.96 3.58 17.65
CA ILE A 242 -7.00 4.51 18.78
C ILE A 242 -6.04 5.64 18.40
N VAL A 243 -6.62 6.80 18.07
CA VAL A 243 -5.92 8.07 17.96
C VAL A 243 -5.60 8.56 19.36
N GLY A 244 -4.31 8.57 19.72
CA GLY A 244 -3.85 9.08 21.01
C GLY A 244 -2.41 8.67 21.32
N SER A 245 -1.47 9.53 20.91
CA SER A 245 -0.04 9.54 21.26
C SER A 245 0.76 8.22 21.08
N GLY A 246 1.42 8.10 19.92
CA GLY A 246 2.60 7.26 19.73
C GLY A 246 2.34 5.88 19.09
N TYR A 247 3.06 5.63 17.99
CA TYR A 247 3.08 4.43 17.13
C TYR A 247 2.01 4.35 16.03
N VAL A 248 2.33 4.96 14.88
CA VAL A 248 1.89 4.46 13.57
C VAL A 248 2.87 3.37 13.14
N LEU A 249 2.52 2.12 13.40
CA LEU A 249 2.96 0.94 12.67
C LEU A 249 1.63 0.36 12.21
N SER A 250 1.15 0.58 10.99
CA SER A 250 1.53 -0.18 9.81
C SER A 250 1.44 0.72 8.59
N ARG A 251 2.59 1.03 7.99
CA ARG A 251 2.68 1.35 6.57
C ARG A 251 3.68 0.39 5.94
N GLY A 252 3.33 -0.89 5.98
CA GLY A 252 3.46 -1.72 4.79
C GLY A 252 2.35 -1.34 3.81
N GLU A 253 2.22 -0.05 3.46
CA GLU A 253 1.68 0.25 2.14
C GLU A 253 2.70 -0.42 1.21
N VAL A 254 2.37 -1.61 0.69
CA VAL A 254 2.87 -2.00 -0.62
C VAL A 254 2.68 -0.72 -1.42
N PRO A 255 3.75 -0.05 -1.89
CA PRO A 255 3.59 1.24 -2.54
C PRO A 255 2.48 1.01 -3.56
N ALA A 256 1.37 1.71 -3.40
CA ALA A 256 0.25 1.62 -4.31
C ALA A 256 0.80 2.19 -5.61
N SER A 257 1.49 1.35 -6.38
CA SER A 257 2.25 1.68 -7.57
C SER A 257 1.30 2.05 -8.72
N GLY A 258 0.05 2.33 -8.40
CA GLY A 258 -1.09 2.25 -9.29
C GLY A 258 -1.36 0.82 -9.76
N LEU A 259 -0.54 -0.19 -9.48
CA LEU A 259 -0.71 -1.48 -10.15
C LEU A 259 -1.64 -2.43 -9.41
N ALA A 260 -2.60 -2.98 -10.14
CA ALA A 260 -3.53 -3.99 -9.65
C ALA A 260 -3.66 -5.17 -10.61
N LEU A 261 -4.13 -6.30 -10.10
CA LEU A 261 -4.39 -7.51 -10.88
C LEU A 261 -5.87 -7.82 -10.91
N ALA A 262 -6.37 -8.14 -12.10
CA ALA A 262 -7.73 -8.61 -12.31
C ALA A 262 -7.75 -9.92 -13.11
N ILE A 263 -8.80 -10.70 -12.89
CA ILE A 263 -9.06 -11.97 -13.56
C ILE A 263 -9.99 -11.70 -14.74
N PRO A 264 -9.64 -12.09 -15.98
CA PRO A 264 -10.47 -11.82 -17.16
C PRO A 264 -11.90 -12.36 -17.03
N VAL A 265 -12.88 -11.62 -17.56
CA VAL A 265 -14.31 -11.96 -17.46
C VAL A 265 -14.64 -13.36 -17.99
N ASP A 266 -13.99 -13.84 -19.05
CA ASP A 266 -14.25 -15.19 -19.58
C ASP A 266 -13.82 -16.31 -18.62
N MET A 267 -12.74 -16.07 -17.87
CA MET A 267 -12.29 -16.98 -16.82
C MET A 267 -13.26 -16.95 -15.63
N VAL A 268 -13.76 -15.77 -15.27
CA VAL A 268 -14.81 -15.61 -14.25
C VAL A 268 -16.06 -16.39 -14.63
N LYS A 269 -16.54 -16.26 -15.88
CA LYS A 269 -17.70 -17.00 -16.42
C LYS A 269 -17.49 -18.51 -16.33
N LYS A 270 -16.37 -19.02 -16.88
CA LYS A 270 -16.04 -20.45 -16.87
C LYS A 270 -16.00 -21.03 -15.46
N VAL A 271 -15.35 -20.33 -14.52
CA VAL A 271 -15.27 -20.77 -13.12
C VAL A 271 -16.65 -20.73 -12.45
N ALA A 272 -17.45 -19.69 -12.68
CA ALA A 272 -18.81 -19.61 -12.14
C ALA A 272 -19.67 -20.80 -12.61
N GLU A 273 -19.63 -21.13 -13.90
CA GLU A 273 -20.39 -22.24 -14.49
C GLU A 273 -19.99 -23.59 -13.89
N GLU A 274 -18.69 -23.86 -13.75
CA GLU A 274 -18.18 -25.10 -13.17
C GLU A 274 -18.51 -25.23 -11.68
N LEU A 275 -18.32 -24.15 -10.91
CA LEU A 275 -18.68 -24.12 -9.48
C LEU A 275 -20.18 -24.30 -9.28
N ARG A 276 -21.02 -23.68 -10.12
CA ARG A 276 -22.47 -23.88 -10.06
C ARG A 276 -22.87 -25.32 -10.34
N ALA A 277 -22.26 -25.93 -11.36
CA ALA A 277 -22.64 -27.27 -11.80
C ALA A 277 -22.15 -28.39 -10.85
N LYS A 278 -20.94 -28.24 -10.29
CA LYS A 278 -20.24 -29.33 -9.58
C LYS A 278 -19.80 -28.97 -8.16
N GLY A 279 -19.89 -27.71 -7.75
CA GLY A 279 -19.30 -27.20 -6.49
C GLY A 279 -17.78 -27.07 -6.51
N ARG A 280 -17.11 -27.46 -7.61
CA ARG A 280 -15.64 -27.43 -7.76
C ARG A 280 -15.24 -27.22 -9.21
N VAL A 281 -14.06 -26.64 -9.42
CA VAL A 281 -13.44 -26.51 -10.75
C VAL A 281 -12.52 -27.70 -10.99
N GLU A 282 -12.67 -28.36 -12.14
CA GLU A 282 -11.86 -29.53 -12.47
C GLU A 282 -10.69 -29.12 -13.36
N ARG A 283 -9.48 -29.42 -12.91
CA ARG A 283 -8.25 -29.02 -13.59
C ARG A 283 -7.37 -30.22 -13.90
N GLY A 284 -6.73 -30.18 -15.07
CA GLY A 284 -5.72 -31.12 -15.46
C GLY A 284 -4.50 -31.06 -14.54
N TRP A 285 -3.90 -32.22 -14.32
CA TRP A 285 -2.71 -32.39 -13.51
C TRP A 285 -1.73 -33.33 -14.20
N LEU A 286 -0.45 -33.00 -14.10
CA LEU A 286 0.65 -33.79 -14.68
C LEU A 286 1.46 -34.50 -13.58
N GLY A 287 1.65 -33.86 -12.43
CA GLY A 287 2.43 -34.40 -11.30
C GLY A 287 3.94 -34.30 -11.50
N VAL A 288 4.43 -33.11 -11.88
CA VAL A 288 5.86 -32.82 -12.05
C VAL A 288 6.25 -31.55 -11.30
N SER A 289 7.46 -31.57 -10.74
CA SER A 289 8.17 -30.39 -10.25
C SER A 289 9.05 -29.84 -11.36
N LEU A 290 9.02 -28.52 -11.53
CA LEU A 290 9.72 -27.83 -12.61
C LEU A 290 10.77 -26.86 -12.05
N GLU A 291 11.86 -26.72 -12.78
CA GLU A 291 12.85 -25.68 -12.61
C GLU A 291 13.14 -25.03 -13.97
N GLU A 292 13.30 -23.71 -13.98
CA GLU A 292 13.71 -22.96 -15.17
C GLU A 292 15.20 -22.69 -15.11
N ASP A 293 15.94 -23.06 -16.17
CA ASP A 293 17.34 -22.67 -16.30
C ASP A 293 17.49 -21.21 -16.74
N SER A 294 18.71 -20.66 -16.69
CA SER A 294 19.02 -19.28 -17.09
C SER A 294 18.72 -18.96 -18.56
N ARG A 295 18.37 -19.96 -19.37
CA ARG A 295 18.00 -19.82 -20.79
C ARG A 295 16.50 -20.05 -21.01
N GLY A 296 15.70 -20.19 -19.94
CA GLY A 296 14.26 -20.45 -19.98
C GLY A 296 13.90 -21.89 -20.34
N ALA A 297 14.83 -22.84 -20.28
CA ALA A 297 14.49 -24.23 -20.50
C ALA A 297 13.76 -24.79 -19.27
N VAL A 298 12.57 -25.35 -19.49
CA VAL A 298 11.73 -25.93 -18.42
C VAL A 298 12.15 -27.38 -18.18
N ARG A 299 12.87 -27.62 -17.08
CA ARG A 299 13.38 -28.93 -16.68
C ARG A 299 12.50 -29.56 -15.61
N ILE A 300 12.25 -30.86 -15.72
CA ILE A 300 11.63 -31.65 -14.66
C ILE A 300 12.67 -31.96 -13.58
N THR A 301 12.44 -31.50 -12.35
CA THR A 301 13.27 -31.80 -11.17
C THR A 301 12.69 -32.89 -10.29
N GLY A 302 11.44 -33.27 -10.53
CA GLY A 302 10.80 -34.36 -9.81
C GLY A 302 9.56 -34.84 -10.54
N VAL A 303 9.30 -36.13 -10.46
CA VAL A 303 8.06 -36.75 -10.95
C VAL A 303 7.38 -37.39 -9.75
N GLU A 304 6.12 -37.03 -9.51
CA GLU A 304 5.36 -37.58 -8.40
C GLU A 304 5.00 -39.05 -8.66
N LYS A 305 4.99 -39.85 -7.60
CA LYS A 305 4.59 -41.25 -7.67
C LYS A 305 3.09 -41.37 -7.99
N ASP A 306 2.73 -42.37 -8.79
CA ASP A 306 1.37 -42.65 -9.26
C ASP A 306 0.76 -41.50 -10.11
N SER A 307 1.60 -40.56 -10.56
CA SER A 307 1.16 -39.42 -11.36
C SER A 307 1.00 -39.75 -12.85
N PRO A 308 0.21 -38.95 -13.59
CA PRO A 308 0.15 -39.01 -15.05
C PRO A 308 1.51 -38.95 -15.74
N ALA A 309 2.43 -38.14 -15.21
CA ALA A 309 3.78 -38.01 -15.73
C ALA A 309 4.59 -39.30 -15.58
N GLU A 310 4.52 -39.95 -14.41
CA GLU A 310 5.19 -41.22 -14.17
C GLU A 310 4.63 -42.31 -15.08
N GLN A 311 3.30 -42.40 -15.19
CA GLN A 311 2.61 -43.38 -16.05
C GLN A 311 2.96 -43.20 -17.53
N ALA A 312 3.16 -41.95 -17.98
CA ALA A 312 3.60 -41.64 -19.34
C ALA A 312 5.12 -41.77 -19.55
N GLY A 313 5.88 -42.11 -18.50
CA GLY A 313 7.32 -42.36 -18.58
C GLY A 313 8.19 -41.11 -18.64
N LEU A 314 7.67 -39.95 -18.19
CA LEU A 314 8.48 -38.76 -17.91
C LEU A 314 9.42 -39.03 -16.73
N ARG A 315 10.59 -38.39 -16.72
CA ARG A 315 11.64 -38.61 -15.74
C ARG A 315 12.26 -37.29 -15.29
N GLU A 316 12.86 -37.31 -14.11
CA GLU A 316 13.75 -36.23 -13.67
C GLU A 316 14.88 -36.01 -14.68
N GLY A 317 15.17 -34.74 -14.95
CA GLY A 317 16.17 -34.30 -15.92
C GLY A 317 15.63 -34.06 -17.33
N ASP A 318 14.41 -34.50 -17.65
CA ASP A 318 13.75 -34.20 -18.92
C ASP A 318 13.52 -32.70 -19.09
N ILE A 319 13.78 -32.17 -20.29
CA ILE A 319 13.50 -30.77 -20.62
C ILE A 319 12.29 -30.71 -21.54
N ILE A 320 11.23 -30.00 -21.13
CA ILE A 320 10.02 -29.86 -21.92
C ILE A 320 10.20 -28.71 -22.92
N ARG A 321 10.14 -29.03 -24.22
CA ARG A 321 10.31 -28.07 -25.32
C ARG A 321 8.99 -27.59 -25.88
N LYS A 322 8.02 -28.49 -26.08
CA LYS A 322 6.69 -28.13 -26.60
C LYS A 322 5.56 -28.85 -25.89
N ILE A 323 4.39 -28.22 -25.90
CA ILE A 323 3.10 -28.83 -25.53
C ILE A 323 2.10 -28.60 -26.66
N ASN A 324 1.56 -29.69 -27.21
CA ASN A 324 0.62 -29.67 -28.35
C ASN A 324 1.12 -28.80 -29.51
N GLY A 325 2.42 -28.90 -29.84
CA GLY A 325 3.07 -28.14 -30.91
C GLY A 325 3.41 -26.68 -30.58
N ARG A 326 3.10 -26.18 -29.38
CA ARG A 326 3.47 -24.83 -28.93
C ARG A 326 4.73 -24.86 -28.07
N ASP A 327 5.63 -23.91 -28.32
CA ASP A 327 6.90 -23.78 -27.58
C ASP A 327 6.66 -23.44 -26.11
N VAL A 328 7.33 -24.18 -25.23
CA VAL A 328 7.34 -23.97 -23.79
C VAL A 328 8.62 -23.23 -23.41
N ARG A 329 8.48 -21.94 -23.10
CA ARG A 329 9.61 -21.07 -22.70
C ARG A 329 9.70 -20.81 -21.20
N HIS A 330 8.62 -21.07 -20.47
CA HIS A 330 8.49 -20.84 -19.03
C HIS A 330 7.59 -21.92 -18.43
N GLY A 331 7.89 -22.34 -17.20
CA GLY A 331 7.12 -23.31 -16.43
C GLY A 331 5.70 -22.82 -16.15
N ASP A 332 5.52 -21.52 -15.95
CA ASP A 332 4.20 -20.89 -15.79
C ASP A 332 3.28 -21.14 -16.99
N PHE A 333 3.81 -21.06 -18.21
CA PHE A 333 3.05 -21.32 -19.43
C PHE A 333 2.61 -22.79 -19.50
N LEU A 334 3.53 -23.72 -19.24
CA LEU A 334 3.23 -25.15 -19.22
C LEU A 334 2.18 -25.50 -18.15
N ALA A 335 2.36 -24.98 -16.94
CA ALA A 335 1.43 -25.19 -15.84
C ALA A 335 0.03 -24.69 -16.22
N MET A 336 -0.09 -23.48 -16.75
CA MET A 336 -1.34 -22.90 -17.20
C MET A 336 -2.01 -23.75 -18.28
N GLU A 337 -1.26 -24.20 -19.28
CA GLU A 337 -1.76 -25.07 -20.34
C GLU A 337 -2.36 -26.36 -19.77
N ILE A 338 -1.64 -27.05 -18.89
CA ILE A 338 -2.12 -28.27 -18.25
C ILE A 338 -3.39 -27.98 -17.42
N ARG A 339 -3.38 -26.89 -16.64
CA ARG A 339 -4.46 -26.52 -15.70
C ARG A 339 -5.73 -25.99 -16.38
N ASN A 340 -5.65 -25.56 -17.63
CA ASN A 340 -6.80 -25.10 -18.43
C ASN A 340 -7.58 -26.25 -19.09
N ARG A 341 -7.01 -27.45 -19.12
CA ARG A 341 -7.61 -28.67 -19.66
C ARG A 341 -8.36 -29.45 -18.60
N ARG A 342 -9.29 -30.30 -19.02
CA ARG A 342 -10.03 -31.19 -18.13
C ARG A 342 -9.20 -32.42 -17.78
N PRO A 343 -9.41 -33.00 -16.58
CA PRO A 343 -8.91 -34.32 -16.26
C PRO A 343 -9.32 -35.34 -17.33
N GLY A 344 -8.39 -36.20 -17.73
CA GLY A 344 -8.58 -37.23 -18.74
C GLY A 344 -8.29 -36.78 -20.18
N GLU A 345 -8.10 -35.48 -20.44
CA GLU A 345 -7.63 -35.00 -21.75
C GLU A 345 -6.19 -35.42 -22.02
N GLU A 346 -5.86 -35.72 -23.27
CA GLU A 346 -4.51 -36.07 -23.70
C GLU A 346 -3.74 -34.82 -24.16
N VAL A 347 -2.47 -34.74 -23.77
CA VAL A 347 -1.52 -33.74 -24.23
C VAL A 347 -0.29 -34.40 -24.83
N ASN A 348 0.22 -33.87 -25.93
CA ASN A 348 1.49 -34.29 -26.52
C ASN A 348 2.61 -33.37 -26.05
N LEU A 349 3.61 -33.92 -25.36
CA LEU A 349 4.79 -33.21 -24.91
C LEU A 349 5.99 -33.58 -25.79
N GLU A 350 6.66 -32.58 -26.33
CA GLU A 350 7.97 -32.76 -26.95
C GLU A 350 9.02 -32.48 -25.88
N ILE A 351 9.76 -33.52 -25.48
CA ILE A 351 10.79 -33.44 -24.45
C ILE A 351 12.18 -33.71 -25.04
N GLU A 352 13.21 -33.23 -24.36
CA GLU A 352 14.60 -33.56 -24.63
C GLU A 352 15.15 -34.39 -23.47
N ARG A 353 15.61 -35.61 -23.77
CA ARG A 353 16.22 -36.54 -22.83
C ARG A 353 17.57 -37.00 -23.37
N ASN A 354 18.65 -36.74 -22.63
CA ASN A 354 20.03 -37.05 -23.05
C ASN A 354 20.39 -36.46 -24.44
N GLY A 355 19.95 -35.21 -24.70
CA GLY A 355 20.21 -34.51 -25.96
C GLY A 355 19.39 -34.99 -27.16
N ARG A 356 18.43 -35.90 -26.97
CA ARG A 356 17.53 -36.39 -28.02
C ARG A 356 16.09 -35.96 -27.75
N THR A 357 15.43 -35.46 -28.78
CA THR A 357 14.01 -35.13 -28.75
C THR A 357 13.15 -36.39 -28.74
N LYS A 358 12.11 -36.42 -27.91
CA LYS A 358 11.10 -37.47 -27.83
C LYS A 358 9.71 -36.85 -27.70
N GLU A 359 8.73 -37.47 -28.33
CA GLU A 359 7.32 -37.16 -28.08
C GLU A 359 6.75 -38.10 -27.03
N VAL A 360 6.03 -37.54 -26.06
CA VAL A 360 5.39 -38.26 -24.96
C VAL A 360 3.94 -37.80 -24.89
N LYS A 361 3.02 -38.74 -25.15
CA LYS A 361 1.59 -38.52 -24.95
C LYS A 361 1.25 -38.79 -23.49
N VAL A 362 0.63 -37.81 -22.85
CA VAL A 362 0.22 -37.91 -21.43
C VAL A 362 -1.28 -37.69 -21.33
N LYS A 363 -1.96 -38.61 -20.65
CA LYS A 363 -3.36 -38.44 -20.26
C LYS A 363 -3.42 -37.74 -18.91
N LEU A 364 -3.95 -36.52 -18.86
CA LEU A 364 -3.93 -35.70 -17.65
C LEU A 364 -4.78 -36.31 -16.52
N GLY A 365 -4.29 -36.19 -15.29
CA GLY A 365 -5.01 -36.56 -14.08
C GLY A 365 -5.89 -35.42 -13.58
N ALA A 366 -6.67 -35.69 -12.53
CA ALA A 366 -7.38 -34.65 -11.79
C ALA A 366 -6.42 -33.97 -10.81
N TYR A 367 -6.50 -32.64 -10.73
CA TYR A 367 -5.72 -31.87 -9.76
C TYR A 367 -6.04 -32.30 -8.33
N PRO A 368 -5.06 -32.83 -7.58
CA PRO A 368 -5.31 -33.33 -6.23
C PRO A 368 -5.83 -32.23 -5.29
N GLU A 369 -6.84 -32.54 -4.48
CA GLU A 369 -7.41 -31.60 -3.52
C GLU A 369 -6.36 -31.13 -2.50
N GLU A 370 -5.46 -32.01 -2.08
CA GLU A 370 -4.35 -31.66 -1.18
C GLU A 370 -3.37 -30.66 -1.80
N GLU A 371 -3.11 -30.74 -3.11
CA GLU A 371 -2.24 -29.78 -3.79
C GLU A 371 -2.94 -28.44 -4.00
N ALA A 372 -4.24 -28.46 -4.30
CA ALA A 372 -5.11 -27.28 -4.24
C ALA A 372 -5.06 -26.59 -2.86
N ARG A 373 -5.17 -27.37 -1.77
CA ARG A 373 -5.04 -26.87 -0.39
C ARG A 373 -3.68 -26.27 -0.10
N ARG A 374 -2.60 -26.93 -0.53
CA ARG A 374 -1.22 -26.41 -0.38
C ARG A 374 -1.01 -25.11 -1.13
N GLU A 375 -1.53 -24.99 -2.35
CA GLU A 375 -1.43 -23.73 -3.10
C GLU A 375 -2.18 -22.60 -2.43
N ILE A 376 -3.39 -22.86 -1.93
CA ILE A 376 -4.14 -21.87 -1.17
C ILE A 376 -3.34 -21.43 0.05
N GLU A 377 -2.80 -22.37 0.84
CA GLU A 377 -2.01 -22.06 2.03
C GLU A 377 -0.71 -21.31 1.67
N ARG A 378 -0.08 -21.62 0.52
CA ARG A 378 1.10 -20.91 0.00
C ARG A 378 0.77 -19.46 -0.34
N TRP A 379 -0.40 -19.20 -0.89
CA TRP A 379 -0.81 -17.87 -1.36
C TRP A 379 -1.55 -17.04 -0.31
N LEU A 380 -2.23 -17.71 0.62
CA LEU A 380 -3.11 -17.18 1.65
C LEU A 380 -2.85 -17.96 2.96
N PRO A 381 -1.67 -17.77 3.58
CA PRO A 381 -1.28 -18.54 4.75
C PRO A 381 -2.29 -18.40 5.88
N GLY A 382 -2.69 -19.52 6.47
CA GLY A 382 -3.66 -19.57 7.55
C GLY A 382 -5.11 -19.37 7.14
N ILE A 383 -5.46 -19.35 5.84
CA ILE A 383 -6.87 -19.23 5.39
C ILE A 383 -7.67 -20.54 5.56
N LEU A 384 -7.00 -21.70 5.42
CA LEU A 384 -7.62 -23.02 5.55
C LEU A 384 -7.43 -23.63 6.93
N ARG A 385 -6.37 -23.23 7.64
CA ARG A 385 -6.27 -23.55 9.07
C ARG A 385 -7.40 -22.81 9.77
N PRO A 386 -8.22 -23.43 10.65
CA PRO A 386 -8.92 -22.62 11.64
C PRO A 386 -7.88 -21.69 12.25
N TRP A 387 -8.24 -20.42 12.46
CA TRP A 387 -7.43 -19.59 13.35
C TRP A 387 -7.25 -20.48 14.58
N PRO A 388 -6.09 -20.52 15.26
CA PRO A 388 -6.17 -20.91 16.63
C PRO A 388 -7.07 -19.84 17.26
N VAL A 389 -8.40 -20.03 17.21
CA VAL A 389 -9.18 -19.91 18.42
C VAL A 389 -8.30 -20.71 19.35
N PRO A 390 -7.60 -20.07 20.31
CA PRO A 390 -7.24 -20.83 21.49
C PRO A 390 -8.56 -21.51 21.81
N GLN A 391 -8.61 -22.84 21.69
CA GLN A 391 -9.77 -23.51 22.22
C GLN A 391 -9.82 -22.98 23.63
N ILE A 392 -10.85 -22.22 23.93
CA ILE A 392 -11.34 -22.05 25.28
C ILE A 392 -11.91 -23.44 25.63
N GLU A 393 -11.09 -24.48 25.55
CA GLU A 393 -10.98 -25.42 26.64
C GLU A 393 -10.66 -24.51 27.83
N ARG A 394 -11.74 -24.14 28.52
CA ARG A 394 -11.72 -24.00 29.96
C ARG A 394 -10.72 -25.06 30.42
N TRP A 395 -9.53 -24.64 30.82
CA TRP A 395 -8.77 -25.03 32.00
C TRP A 395 -7.48 -24.19 32.03
N ARG A 396 -7.45 -23.27 33.01
CA ARG A 396 -6.29 -22.61 33.63
C ARG A 396 -5.48 -21.63 32.77
N PHE A 397 -5.96 -20.39 32.81
CA PHE A 397 -5.18 -19.16 32.97
C PHE A 397 -3.92 -19.38 33.84
N TRP A 398 -2.89 -18.53 33.66
CA TRP A 398 -1.53 -18.55 34.24
C TRP A 398 -0.47 -19.30 33.40
N GLU A 399 -0.09 -18.79 32.23
CA GLU A 399 1.17 -19.17 31.58
C GLU A 399 2.26 -18.14 31.87
N ARG A 400 3.33 -18.62 32.49
CA ARG A 400 4.51 -17.87 32.86
C ARG A 400 5.39 -17.67 31.62
N ARG A 401 5.45 -16.45 31.08
CA ARG A 401 6.28 -16.16 29.91
C ARG A 401 7.71 -15.90 30.36
N ARG A 402 8.66 -16.63 29.77
CA ARG A 402 10.09 -16.44 30.03
C ARG A 402 10.66 -15.44 29.05
N PHE A 403 11.48 -14.52 29.53
CA PHE A 403 12.01 -13.45 28.69
C PHE A 403 13.35 -12.93 29.22
N ILE A 404 14.08 -12.26 28.33
CA ILE A 404 15.30 -11.53 28.66
C ILE A 404 15.19 -10.02 28.41
N GLY A 405 14.16 -9.56 27.67
CA GLY A 405 13.88 -8.14 27.46
C GLY A 405 14.65 -7.48 26.31
N ILE A 406 14.88 -8.21 25.21
CA ILE A 406 15.43 -7.66 23.96
C ILE A 406 14.39 -7.69 22.85
N TYR A 407 14.53 -6.80 21.87
CA TYR A 407 13.77 -6.79 20.63
C TYR A 407 14.77 -6.86 19.47
N PRO A 408 15.04 -8.07 18.94
CA PRO A 408 15.97 -8.25 17.85
C PRO A 408 15.31 -8.17 16.47
N GLU A 409 16.10 -7.88 15.46
CA GLU A 409 15.78 -8.03 14.04
C GLU A 409 16.78 -8.98 13.37
N GLU A 410 16.31 -9.80 12.43
CA GLU A 410 17.16 -10.71 11.66
C GLU A 410 17.95 -9.92 10.63
N ILE A 411 19.27 -10.14 10.58
CA ILE A 411 20.14 -9.47 9.61
C ILE A 411 20.64 -10.44 8.53
N GLY A 412 20.61 -9.96 7.28
CA GLY A 412 21.20 -10.67 6.13
C GLY A 412 22.71 -10.47 5.99
N PRO A 413 23.34 -11.15 5.01
CA PRO A 413 24.80 -11.15 4.81
C PRO A 413 25.45 -9.77 4.68
N GLU A 414 24.79 -8.83 3.99
CA GLU A 414 25.31 -7.48 3.76
C GLU A 414 25.42 -6.67 5.07
N LEU A 415 24.38 -6.75 5.92
CA LEU A 415 24.40 -6.12 7.25
C LEU A 415 25.33 -6.86 8.21
N ALA A 416 25.40 -8.18 8.12
CA ALA A 416 26.32 -8.99 8.92
C ALA A 416 27.79 -8.58 8.67
N GLU A 417 28.18 -8.32 7.42
CA GLU A 417 29.51 -7.79 7.08
C GLU A 417 29.78 -6.42 7.72
N TYR A 418 28.81 -5.50 7.65
CA TYR A 418 28.91 -4.17 8.27
C TYR A 418 29.18 -4.26 9.79
N PHE A 419 28.46 -5.14 10.49
CA PHE A 419 28.60 -5.35 11.93
C PHE A 419 29.78 -6.26 12.33
N GLY A 420 30.50 -6.84 11.36
CA GLY A 420 31.66 -7.71 11.61
C GLY A 420 31.31 -9.15 12.00
N VAL A 421 30.14 -9.63 11.62
CA VAL A 421 29.65 -10.99 11.85
C VAL A 421 30.15 -11.91 10.73
N LYS A 422 31.16 -12.73 11.03
CA LYS A 422 31.82 -13.62 10.06
C LYS A 422 30.91 -14.77 9.59
N GLU A 423 29.91 -15.10 10.39
CA GLU A 423 28.94 -16.16 10.13
C GLU A 423 27.89 -15.77 9.08
N GLY A 424 27.82 -14.48 8.69
CA GLY A 424 26.95 -13.95 7.63
C GLY A 424 25.48 -13.78 8.02
N ARG A 425 25.08 -14.14 9.25
CA ARG A 425 23.72 -13.97 9.80
C ARG A 425 23.76 -13.81 11.32
N GLY A 426 22.72 -13.20 11.87
CA GLY A 426 22.53 -13.04 13.31
C GLY A 426 21.30 -12.19 13.64
N LEU A 427 21.13 -11.89 14.93
CA LEU A 427 20.00 -11.12 15.46
C LEU A 427 20.50 -9.78 16.02
N LEU A 428 20.23 -8.67 15.32
CA LEU A 428 20.59 -7.32 15.73
C LEU A 428 19.61 -6.82 16.79
N VAL A 429 20.10 -6.46 17.97
CA VAL A 429 19.31 -5.86 19.05
C VAL A 429 18.96 -4.41 18.67
N THR A 430 17.71 -4.15 18.30
CA THR A 430 17.24 -2.81 17.91
C THR A 430 16.62 -2.05 19.07
N ARG A 431 16.03 -2.76 20.05
CA ARG A 431 15.54 -2.18 21.31
C ARG A 431 15.83 -3.08 22.50
N LEU A 432 15.93 -2.47 23.67
CA LEU A 432 16.19 -3.10 24.95
C LEU A 432 15.15 -2.60 25.96
N GLU A 433 14.54 -3.51 26.71
CA GLU A 433 13.57 -3.17 27.76
C GLU A 433 14.30 -2.67 29.02
N LEU A 434 13.80 -1.59 29.60
CA LEU A 434 14.34 -1.00 30.83
C LEU A 434 14.11 -1.93 32.03
N ASP A 435 15.11 -2.02 32.91
CA ASP A 435 15.15 -2.91 34.07
C ASP A 435 15.05 -4.41 33.72
N SER A 436 15.32 -4.77 32.45
CA SER A 436 15.28 -6.15 31.98
C SER A 436 16.53 -6.96 32.34
N PRO A 437 16.46 -8.30 32.33
CA PRO A 437 17.66 -9.12 32.51
C PRO A 437 18.76 -8.87 31.49
N ALA A 438 18.41 -8.61 30.23
CA ALA A 438 19.36 -8.29 29.17
C ALA A 438 20.08 -6.97 29.43
N GLU A 439 19.37 -5.95 29.91
CA GLU A 439 19.99 -4.67 30.30
C GLU A 439 20.94 -4.85 31.49
N ARG A 440 20.51 -5.60 32.52
CA ARG A 440 21.36 -5.94 33.67
C ARG A 440 22.59 -6.76 33.27
N ALA A 441 22.47 -7.61 32.26
CA ALA A 441 23.56 -8.39 31.69
C ALA A 441 24.50 -7.57 30.80
N GLY A 442 24.19 -6.29 30.54
CA GLY A 442 25.02 -5.39 29.77
C GLY A 442 24.88 -5.51 28.25
N ILE A 443 23.77 -6.10 27.76
CA ILE A 443 23.38 -6.05 26.35
C ILE A 443 23.04 -4.60 25.99
N LYS A 444 23.39 -4.20 24.77
CA LYS A 444 23.16 -2.86 24.24
C LYS A 444 22.44 -2.91 22.90
N VAL A 445 21.72 -1.84 22.60
CA VAL A 445 21.23 -1.60 21.23
C VAL A 445 22.42 -1.52 20.29
N GLY A 446 22.35 -2.24 19.17
CA GLY A 446 23.46 -2.38 18.21
C GLY A 446 24.27 -3.67 18.36
N ASP A 447 24.05 -4.47 19.40
CA ASP A 447 24.64 -5.80 19.53
C ASP A 447 24.05 -6.77 18.50
N VAL A 448 24.87 -7.63 17.91
CA VAL A 448 24.37 -8.72 17.05
C VAL A 448 24.59 -10.07 17.73
N ILE A 449 23.52 -10.74 18.14
CA ILE A 449 23.56 -12.07 18.73
C ILE A 449 23.76 -13.10 17.62
N VAL A 450 24.77 -13.95 17.77
CA VAL A 450 25.14 -14.97 16.78
C VAL A 450 24.96 -16.39 17.32
N ARG A 451 25.04 -16.59 18.63
CA ARG A 451 24.75 -17.87 19.29
C ARG A 451 24.04 -17.70 20.62
N ALA A 452 23.26 -18.72 20.97
CA ALA A 452 22.63 -18.87 22.28
C ALA A 452 22.87 -20.30 22.78
N ASP A 453 23.44 -20.45 23.98
CA ASP A 453 23.91 -21.71 24.57
C ASP A 453 24.73 -22.57 23.58
N GLY A 454 25.66 -21.92 22.86
CA GLY A 454 26.54 -22.55 21.86
C GLY A 454 25.86 -22.92 20.53
N ARG A 455 24.52 -22.80 20.43
CA ARG A 455 23.77 -23.00 19.19
C ARG A 455 23.80 -21.73 18.36
N ARG A 456 24.12 -21.88 17.07
CA ARG A 456 23.99 -20.78 16.10
C ARG A 456 22.53 -20.37 15.98
N ILE A 457 22.28 -19.07 15.97
CA ILE A 457 20.93 -18.49 15.88
C ILE A 457 20.88 -17.59 14.66
N GLU A 458 19.92 -17.86 13.79
CA GLU A 458 19.64 -17.07 12.60
C GLU A 458 18.26 -16.42 12.65
N THR A 459 17.33 -17.00 13.40
CA THR A 459 15.93 -16.53 13.46
C THR A 459 15.48 -16.17 14.87
N ILE A 460 14.48 -15.29 14.95
CA ILE A 460 13.88 -14.87 16.23
C ILE A 460 13.21 -16.05 16.93
N GLU A 461 12.57 -16.95 16.17
CA GLU A 461 11.92 -18.16 16.67
C GLU A 461 12.92 -19.10 17.36
N GLU A 462 14.12 -19.26 16.80
CA GLU A 462 15.17 -20.09 17.40
C GLU A 462 15.58 -19.57 18.78
N LEU A 463 15.85 -18.27 18.90
CA LEU A 463 16.20 -17.65 20.17
C LEU A 463 15.05 -17.77 21.19
N ASN A 464 13.83 -17.46 20.76
CA ASN A 464 12.65 -17.56 21.63
C ASN A 464 12.44 -19.00 22.11
N SER A 465 12.64 -20.00 21.25
CA SER A 465 12.54 -21.41 21.63
C SER A 465 13.54 -21.79 22.73
N ILE A 466 14.75 -21.23 22.72
CA ILE A 466 15.77 -21.48 23.75
C ILE A 466 15.36 -20.83 25.06
N ILE A 467 14.88 -19.58 25.02
CA ILE A 467 14.41 -18.83 26.18
C ILE A 467 13.23 -19.55 26.84
N GLN A 468 12.23 -19.97 26.07
CA GLN A 468 11.05 -20.64 26.63
C GLN A 468 11.36 -22.02 27.22
N ARG A 469 12.44 -22.70 26.80
CA ARG A 469 12.83 -24.02 27.37
C ARG A 469 13.55 -23.92 28.71
N LYS A 470 14.13 -22.78 29.05
CA LYS A 470 14.80 -22.54 30.33
C LYS A 470 13.80 -22.32 31.45
N LYS A 471 14.23 -22.26 32.71
CA LYS A 471 13.44 -21.88 33.88
C LYS A 471 13.79 -20.45 34.33
N LYS A 472 12.93 -19.83 35.15
CA LYS A 472 13.25 -18.56 35.81
C LYS A 472 14.55 -18.70 36.60
N GLY A 473 15.45 -17.73 36.46
CA GLY A 473 16.76 -17.73 37.12
C GLY A 473 17.83 -18.55 36.40
N ASP A 474 17.47 -19.33 35.37
CA ASP A 474 18.47 -19.98 34.53
C ASP A 474 19.28 -18.92 33.78
N LYS A 475 20.55 -19.22 33.54
CA LYS A 475 21.42 -18.38 32.72
C LYS A 475 21.36 -18.82 31.26
N LEU A 476 21.26 -17.85 30.36
CA LEU A 476 21.37 -17.98 28.92
C LEU A 476 22.70 -17.39 28.47
N LYS A 477 23.58 -18.23 27.93
CA LYS A 477 24.87 -17.78 27.42
C LYS A 477 24.69 -17.29 25.98
N LEU A 478 24.93 -16.01 25.74
CA LEU A 478 24.84 -15.39 24.42
C LEU A 478 26.23 -15.05 23.91
N GLU A 479 26.53 -15.47 22.68
CA GLU A 479 27.66 -14.95 21.93
C GLU A 479 27.15 -13.85 21.00
N LEU A 480 27.74 -12.66 21.09
CA LEU A 480 27.34 -11.51 20.31
C LEU A 480 28.54 -10.75 19.74
N VAL A 481 28.29 -9.94 18.73
CA VAL A 481 29.27 -9.04 18.12
C VAL A 481 28.91 -7.61 18.46
N ARG A 482 29.87 -6.88 19.06
CA ARG A 482 29.78 -5.45 19.38
C ARG A 482 31.06 -4.78 18.88
N ASP A 483 30.93 -3.69 18.13
CA ASP A 483 32.06 -2.97 17.54
C ASP A 483 33.03 -3.90 16.77
N LYS A 484 32.45 -4.84 16.00
CA LYS A 484 33.16 -5.88 15.23
C LYS A 484 34.02 -6.84 16.06
N LYS A 485 33.84 -6.88 17.39
CA LYS A 485 34.50 -7.81 18.30
C LYS A 485 33.49 -8.80 18.84
N LYS A 486 33.87 -10.08 18.88
CA LYS A 486 33.08 -11.12 19.55
C LYS A 486 33.18 -10.96 21.05
N MET A 487 32.05 -11.08 21.72
CA MET A 487 31.96 -11.12 23.17
C MET A 487 30.88 -12.10 23.60
N GLU A 488 30.91 -12.45 24.88
CA GLU A 488 30.01 -13.40 25.48
C GLU A 488 29.39 -12.77 26.72
N LEU A 489 28.06 -12.85 26.83
CA LEU A 489 27.30 -12.37 27.98
C LEU A 489 26.38 -13.46 28.49
N GLU A 490 26.26 -13.57 29.82
CA GLU A 490 25.27 -14.43 30.45
C GLU A 490 24.07 -13.58 30.88
N VAL A 491 22.89 -13.97 30.42
CA VAL A 491 21.64 -13.29 30.73
C VAL A 491 20.76 -14.19 31.57
N GLU A 492 20.26 -13.68 32.69
CA GLU A 492 19.30 -14.41 33.51
C GLU A 492 17.92 -14.45 32.82
N ILE A 493 17.25 -15.59 32.87
CA ILE A 493 15.87 -15.71 32.38
C ILE A 493 14.92 -15.18 33.44
N ALA A 494 14.24 -14.08 33.13
CA ALA A 494 13.10 -13.62 33.92
C ALA A 494 11.82 -14.36 33.49
N GLU A 495 10.84 -14.34 34.39
CA GLU A 495 9.55 -14.97 34.20
C GLU A 495 8.48 -13.96 34.63
N GLU A 496 7.55 -13.67 33.73
CA GLU A 496 6.44 -12.76 33.94
C GLU A 496 5.13 -13.57 33.97
N GLU A 497 4.31 -13.37 35.00
CA GLU A 497 2.93 -13.86 35.01
C GLU A 497 2.03 -12.80 34.37
N ARG A 498 1.65 -13.00 33.10
CA ARG A 498 0.69 -12.11 32.42
C ARG A 498 -0.71 -12.74 32.44
N GLY A 499 -1.62 -12.09 33.18
CA GLY A 499 -3.06 -12.32 33.04
C GLY A 499 -3.57 -11.75 31.71
N GLY A 500 -4.48 -12.48 31.06
CA GLY A 500 -5.09 -12.09 29.78
C GLY A 500 -5.72 -10.69 29.83
N SER A 501 -5.57 -9.97 28.72
CA SER A 501 -5.79 -8.52 28.54
C SER A 501 -7.01 -7.91 29.23
N GLY A 502 -6.77 -6.94 30.11
CA GLY A 502 -7.79 -6.03 30.62
C GLY A 502 -7.33 -5.15 31.79
N PHE A 503 -6.83 -3.96 31.49
CA PHE A 503 -7.17 -2.76 32.28
C PHE A 503 -6.86 -2.74 33.81
N ARG A 504 -5.69 -3.23 34.23
CA ARG A 504 -5.00 -2.89 35.50
C ARG A 504 -3.50 -2.95 35.18
N ASP A 505 -2.65 -1.95 35.33
CA ASP A 505 -2.64 -0.83 36.27
C ASP A 505 -1.95 0.39 35.62
N TRP A 506 -2.71 1.18 34.85
CA TRP A 506 -2.23 2.47 34.34
C TRP A 506 -1.97 3.46 35.49
N ASN A 507 -2.54 3.23 36.69
CA ASN A 507 -2.31 4.06 37.86
C ASN A 507 -0.97 3.77 38.52
N GLU A 508 -0.50 2.53 38.62
CA GLU A 508 0.84 2.23 39.16
C GLU A 508 1.96 2.70 38.22
N ILE A 509 1.80 2.51 36.91
CA ILE A 509 2.76 3.02 35.92
C ILE A 509 2.71 4.54 35.88
N ALA A 510 1.52 5.18 35.86
CA ALA A 510 1.41 6.63 35.89
C ALA A 510 1.93 7.24 37.21
N GLN A 511 1.70 6.61 38.37
CA GLN A 511 2.24 7.09 39.65
C GLN A 511 3.76 6.93 39.71
N GLY A 512 4.31 5.84 39.16
CA GLY A 512 5.75 5.65 39.01
C GLY A 512 6.38 6.65 38.03
N PHE A 513 5.70 6.95 36.91
CA PHE A 513 6.13 7.91 35.91
C PHE A 513 6.01 9.35 36.43
N GLU A 514 4.92 9.72 37.12
CA GLU A 514 4.73 11.02 37.74
C GLU A 514 5.73 11.30 38.86
N LYS A 515 6.07 10.28 39.67
CA LYS A 515 7.10 10.40 40.70
C LYS A 515 8.48 10.62 40.06
N ARG A 516 8.82 9.86 39.02
CA ARG A 516 10.11 10.02 38.30
C ARG A 516 10.18 11.30 37.47
N ILE A 517 9.05 11.76 36.89
CA ILE A 517 8.98 13.05 36.21
C ILE A 517 9.15 14.18 37.23
N ARG A 518 8.56 14.10 38.42
CA ARG A 518 8.80 15.08 39.50
C ARG A 518 10.24 15.09 39.97
N GLU A 519 10.84 13.93 40.23
CA GLU A 519 12.26 13.81 40.62
C GLU A 519 13.21 14.31 39.50
N PHE A 520 12.88 14.02 38.24
CA PHE A 520 13.64 14.49 37.08
C PHE A 520 13.45 15.99 36.86
N GLN A 521 12.25 16.54 37.05
CA GLN A 521 11.98 17.97 37.00
C GLN A 521 12.65 18.73 38.14
N GLU A 522 12.71 18.18 39.35
CA GLU A 522 13.46 18.76 40.47
C GLU A 522 14.96 18.71 40.21
N LYS A 523 15.50 17.60 39.69
CA LYS A 523 16.91 17.50 39.26
C LYS A 523 17.22 18.44 38.11
N LEU A 524 16.33 18.59 37.13
CA LEU A 524 16.45 19.56 36.04
C LEU A 524 16.41 20.98 36.57
N LYS A 525 15.51 21.30 37.51
CA LYS A 525 15.41 22.63 38.09
C LYS A 525 16.63 22.98 38.95
N GLN A 526 17.17 22.02 39.71
CA GLN A 526 18.44 22.17 40.41
C GLN A 526 19.61 22.31 39.45
N TRP A 527 19.62 21.55 38.35
CA TRP A 527 20.63 21.67 37.30
C TRP A 527 20.53 23.00 36.56
N GLU A 528 19.32 23.47 36.23
CA GLU A 528 19.05 24.76 35.60
C GLU A 528 19.36 25.92 36.54
N GLU A 529 19.07 25.84 37.84
CA GLU A 529 19.46 26.86 38.82
C GLU A 529 20.99 26.89 38.99
N GLN A 530 21.67 25.74 39.03
CA GLN A 530 23.13 25.68 39.07
C GLN A 530 23.78 26.19 37.76
N GLN A 531 23.20 25.88 36.61
CA GLN A 531 23.66 26.40 35.31
C GLN A 531 23.33 27.89 35.20
N ALA A 532 22.18 28.36 35.65
CA ALA A 532 21.77 29.76 35.63
C ALA A 532 22.61 30.62 36.59
N LEU A 533 23.05 30.09 37.74
CA LEU A 533 24.00 30.76 38.63
C LEU A 533 25.39 30.87 37.98
N ARG A 534 25.93 29.77 37.42
CA ARG A 534 27.21 29.78 36.71
C ARG A 534 27.18 30.65 35.45
N THR A 535 26.04 30.70 34.78
CA THR A 535 25.82 31.46 33.54
C THR A 535 25.57 32.94 33.87
N ARG A 536 24.85 33.28 34.94
CA ARG A 536 24.69 34.67 35.41
C ARG A 536 26.01 35.30 35.84
N GLU A 537 26.86 34.59 36.58
CA GLU A 537 28.18 35.13 36.96
C GLU A 537 29.08 35.34 35.74
N LYS A 538 29.06 34.41 34.78
CA LYS A 538 29.81 34.51 33.53
C LYS A 538 29.30 35.65 32.65
N TRP A 539 27.98 35.81 32.54
CA TRP A 539 27.34 36.92 31.82
C TRP A 539 27.59 38.26 32.50
N ARG A 540 27.53 38.36 33.84
CA ARG A 540 27.83 39.61 34.55
C ARG A 540 29.26 40.08 34.29
N ARG A 541 30.22 39.14 34.22
CA ARG A 541 31.62 39.42 33.86
C ARG A 541 31.75 39.92 32.42
N ILE A 542 31.08 39.25 31.48
CA ILE A 542 31.04 39.64 30.08
C ILE A 542 30.35 41.01 29.90
N GLU A 543 29.32 41.29 30.70
CA GLU A 543 28.55 42.55 30.63
C GLU A 543 29.37 43.72 31.20
N GLU A 544 30.12 43.52 32.30
CA GLU A 544 31.10 44.49 32.81
C GLU A 544 32.23 44.73 31.80
N GLU A 545 32.76 43.68 31.17
CA GLU A 545 33.77 43.79 30.11
C GLU A 545 33.23 44.55 28.89
N MET A 546 32.00 44.24 28.44
CA MET A 546 31.34 44.94 27.34
C MET A 546 31.05 46.41 27.66
N LYS A 547 30.70 46.73 28.92
CA LYS A 547 30.44 48.11 29.34
C LYS A 547 31.73 48.93 29.38
N ASN A 548 32.83 48.33 29.86
CA ASN A 548 34.15 48.96 29.82
C ASN A 548 34.66 49.14 28.39
N PHE A 549 34.50 48.11 27.55
CA PHE A 549 34.84 48.18 26.13
C PHE A 549 34.06 49.28 25.41
N ARG A 550 32.74 49.38 25.64
CA ARG A 550 31.89 50.41 25.03
C ARG A 550 32.33 51.81 25.46
N LYS A 551 32.66 52.00 26.74
CA LYS A 551 33.14 53.30 27.26
C LYS A 551 34.50 53.70 26.67
N ASP A 552 35.43 52.75 26.51
CA ASP A 552 36.70 52.99 25.82
C ASP A 552 36.48 53.33 24.34
N TYR A 553 35.57 52.61 23.68
CA TYR A 553 35.23 52.87 22.28
C TYR A 553 34.59 54.26 22.09
N GLU A 554 33.71 54.69 22.98
CA GLU A 554 33.05 56.00 22.94
C GLU A 554 34.05 57.14 23.15
N LEU A 555 35.00 56.97 24.07
CA LEU A 555 36.10 57.94 24.26
C LEU A 555 36.95 58.07 23.00
N ARG A 556 37.35 56.94 22.39
CA ARG A 556 38.11 56.96 21.13
C ARG A 556 37.28 57.57 20.00
N PHE A 557 35.99 57.27 19.94
CA PHE A 557 35.10 57.81 18.91
C PHE A 557 34.98 59.34 19.02
N GLN A 558 34.82 59.88 20.23
CA GLN A 558 34.83 61.33 20.45
C GLN A 558 36.19 61.96 20.06
N GLU A 559 37.29 61.27 20.34
CA GLU A 559 38.62 61.72 19.93
C GLU A 559 38.76 61.74 18.40
N TYR A 560 38.22 60.72 17.71
CA TYR A 560 38.14 60.67 16.25
C TYR A 560 37.23 61.76 15.67
N GLU A 561 36.04 61.99 16.25
CA GLU A 561 35.16 63.07 15.81
C GLU A 561 35.83 64.44 15.96
N LYS A 562 36.57 64.65 17.05
CA LYS A 562 37.34 65.89 17.24
C LYS A 562 38.42 66.04 16.16
N LYS A 563 39.17 64.98 15.87
CA LYS A 563 40.15 64.97 14.77
C LYS A 563 39.51 65.23 13.40
N ILE A 564 38.31 64.68 13.16
CA ILE A 564 37.56 64.91 11.91
C ILE A 564 37.07 66.36 11.82
N LYS A 565 36.58 66.95 12.91
CA LYS A 565 36.18 68.36 12.94
C LYS A 565 37.37 69.29 12.74
N ASP A 566 38.48 69.08 13.44
CA ASP A 566 39.72 69.84 13.25
C ASP A 566 40.23 69.72 11.80
N PHE A 567 40.12 68.52 11.21
CA PHE A 567 40.45 68.31 9.80
C PHE A 567 39.50 69.09 8.89
N GLN A 568 38.19 69.01 9.09
CA GLN A 568 37.18 69.73 8.29
C GLN A 568 37.31 71.25 8.39
N GLU A 569 37.63 71.80 9.58
CA GLU A 569 37.89 73.24 9.76
C GLU A 569 39.15 73.67 9.02
N LYS A 570 40.28 72.94 9.17
CA LYS A 570 41.49 73.18 8.38
C LYS A 570 41.22 73.11 6.87
N THR A 571 40.41 72.15 6.44
CA THR A 571 40.08 72.01 5.01
C THR A 571 39.18 73.16 4.52
N ARG A 572 38.32 73.73 5.37
CA ARG A 572 37.52 74.93 5.08
C ARG A 572 38.34 76.22 5.05
N GLU A 573 39.38 76.35 5.85
CA GLU A 573 40.32 77.47 5.78
C GLU A 573 41.20 77.42 4.53
N ILE A 574 41.50 76.21 4.04
CA ILE A 574 42.39 76.01 2.87
C ILE A 574 41.63 76.08 1.53
N LEU A 575 40.30 75.90 1.51
CA LEU A 575 39.50 75.88 0.28
C LEU A 575 38.66 77.16 0.06
N PRO A 576 39.13 78.12 -0.75
CA PRO A 576 38.36 79.30 -1.11
C PRO A 576 37.11 78.96 -1.95
N ARG A 577 35.95 79.50 -1.54
CA ARG A 577 34.70 79.50 -2.31
C ARG A 577 34.90 80.16 -3.67
N ARG A 578 34.98 79.37 -4.73
CA ARG A 578 34.69 79.76 -6.11
C ARG A 578 34.46 78.54 -6.99
N ILE A 579 33.67 78.74 -8.05
CA ILE A 579 33.14 77.76 -9.01
C ILE A 579 31.86 77.09 -8.47
N ILE A 580 30.64 77.61 -8.67
CA ILE A 580 30.00 78.31 -9.81
C ILE A 580 29.71 77.39 -11.02
N TYR A 581 28.39 77.12 -11.20
CA TYR A 581 27.57 76.97 -12.43
C TYR A 581 27.58 75.63 -13.21
N CYS A 582 26.47 74.88 -13.18
CA CYS A 582 25.29 74.97 -14.07
C CYS A 582 24.23 73.96 -13.61
#